data_AF-A0A803SSB9-F1
#
_entry.id   AF-A0A803SSB9-F1
#
_cell.length_a   1.000
_cell.length_b   1.000
_cell.length_c   1.000
_cell.angle_alpha   90.00
_cell.angle_beta   90.00
_cell.angle_gamma   90.00
#
_symmetry.space_group_name_H-M   'P 1'
#
loop_
_entity.id
_entity.type
_entity.pdbx_description
1 polymer ?
#
loop_
_entity_poly.entity_id
_entity_poly.type
_entity_poly.pdbx_seq_one_letter_code
_entity_poly.pdbx_strand_id
1 'polypeptide(L)'
;LVPALSLHLNLLLEDLKEQVAGLKLTVEELQRGAASKQKCPAALPEKFTGNKEMLETFIIQVELYTQLLPDAFTSEKVKVSFTISLMSGPAAKWATPLLLQSSPILDSWGAFLEGLKQHWGDPLKAETGGGWAGLPAMLCAQPHLNFLSSA
;
A
#
# COMPACT_ATOMS: atom_id res chain seq x y z
N LEU A 1 20.06 51.36 31.46
CA LEU A 1 20.67 50.37 30.55
C LEU A 1 20.38 48.91 30.94
N VAL A 2 20.63 48.51 32.18
CA VAL A 2 20.45 47.12 32.68
C VAL A 2 19.05 46.50 32.45
N PRO A 3 17.91 47.18 32.69
CA PRO A 3 16.59 46.55 32.54
C PRO A 3 16.21 46.30 31.07
N ALA A 4 16.69 47.14 30.15
CA ALA A 4 16.41 46.98 28.72
C ALA A 4 17.12 45.73 28.15
N LEU A 5 18.35 45.45 28.58
CA LEU A 5 19.08 44.24 28.21
C LEU A 5 18.43 42.97 28.80
N SER A 6 17.95 43.06 30.05
CA SER A 6 17.24 41.95 30.70
C SER A 6 15.93 41.59 29.97
N LEU A 7 15.18 42.61 29.53
CA LEU A 7 13.92 42.43 28.81
C LEU A 7 14.15 41.84 27.41
N HIS A 8 15.22 42.27 26.72
CA HIS A 8 15.59 41.72 25.42
C HIS A 8 16.04 40.25 25.51
N LEU A 9 16.81 39.89 26.54
CA LEU A 9 17.24 38.50 26.77
C LEU A 9 16.05 37.58 27.07
N ASN A 10 15.07 38.04 27.85
CA ASN A 10 13.85 37.29 28.13
C ASN A 10 12.99 37.09 26.87
N LEU A 11 12.87 38.12 26.03
CA LEU A 11 12.14 38.00 24.75
C LEU A 11 12.78 36.96 23.82
N LEU A 12 14.12 36.94 23.72
CA LEU A 12 14.84 35.94 22.93
C LEU A 12 14.69 34.52 23.49
N LEU A 13 14.61 34.38 24.82
CA LEU A 13 14.42 33.09 25.47
C LEU A 13 13.01 32.53 25.21
N GLU A 14 11.99 33.39 25.25
CA GLU A 14 10.61 32.97 24.95
C GLU A 14 10.44 32.62 23.47
N ASP A 15 11.03 33.40 22.55
CA ASP A 15 11.05 33.06 21.12
C ASP A 15 11.69 31.69 20.86
N LEU A 16 12.84 31.42 21.49
CA LEU A 16 13.53 30.15 21.35
C LEU A 16 12.71 28.98 21.90
N LYS A 17 11.99 29.17 23.01
CA LYS A 17 11.09 28.15 23.57
C LYS A 17 9.92 27.86 22.64
N GLU A 18 9.34 28.90 22.04
CA GLU A 18 8.22 28.76 21.11
C GLU A 18 8.65 28.01 19.84
N GLN A 19 9.83 28.33 19.30
CA GLN A 19 10.42 27.61 18.17
C GLN A 19 10.66 26.12 18.49
N VAL A 20 11.18 25.81 19.68
CA VAL A 20 11.37 24.43 20.13
C VAL A 20 10.04 23.70 20.29
N ALA A 21 9.01 24.36 20.82
CA ALA A 21 7.67 23.77 20.94
C ALA A 21 7.07 23.46 19.56
N GLY A 22 7.19 24.39 18.59
CA GLY A 22 6.74 24.19 17.22
C GLY A 22 7.48 23.07 16.49
N LEU A 23 8.81 23.00 16.65
CA LEU A 23 9.62 21.91 16.12
C LEU A 23 9.23 20.56 16.74
N LYS A 24 8.96 20.53 18.05
CA LYS A 24 8.55 19.31 18.75
C LYS A 24 7.21 18.79 18.24
N LEU A 25 6.23 19.67 18.03
CA LEU A 25 4.95 19.31 17.42
C LEU A 25 5.12 18.82 15.98
N THR A 26 5.98 19.47 15.19
CA THR A 26 6.26 19.05 13.80
C THR A 26 6.91 17.67 13.76
N VAL A 27 7.87 17.40 14.65
CA VAL A 27 8.51 16.08 14.77
C VAL A 27 7.51 15.02 15.22
N GLU A 28 6.62 15.34 16.16
CA GLU A 28 5.54 14.44 16.58
C GLU A 28 4.53 14.16 15.45
N GLU A 29 4.23 15.14 14.59
CA GLU A 29 3.38 14.99 13.40
C GLU A 29 4.05 14.08 12.35
N LEU A 30 5.33 14.33 12.05
CA LEU A 30 6.13 13.51 11.13
C LEU A 30 6.33 12.08 11.68
N GLN A 31 6.55 11.94 12.98
CA GLN A 31 6.62 10.65 13.65
C GLN A 31 5.26 9.98 13.73
N ARG A 32 4.13 10.68 13.85
CA ARG A 32 2.79 10.09 13.76
C ARG A 32 2.56 9.48 12.37
N GLY A 33 3.04 10.13 11.31
CA GLY A 33 3.05 9.59 9.94
C GLY A 33 3.99 8.38 9.76
N ALA A 34 5.15 8.37 10.43
CA ALA A 34 6.13 7.27 10.32
C ALA A 34 5.95 6.12 11.34
N ALA A 35 5.28 6.37 12.46
CA ALA A 35 5.00 5.42 13.55
C ALA A 35 3.70 4.65 13.35
N SER A 36 3.06 4.84 12.20
CA SER A 36 2.35 3.78 11.52
C SER A 36 3.35 2.68 11.09
N LYS A 37 3.97 2.00 12.07
CA LYS A 37 4.09 0.54 12.01
C LYS A 37 2.66 0.03 12.08
N GLN A 38 1.90 0.22 11.00
CA GLN A 38 0.77 -0.64 10.72
C GLN A 38 1.42 -2.02 10.65
N LYS A 39 1.36 -2.74 11.77
CA LYS A 39 1.40 -4.19 11.74
C LYS A 39 0.20 -4.55 10.89
N CYS A 40 0.39 -4.54 9.57
CA CYS A 40 -0.57 -5.09 8.64
C CYS A 40 -0.80 -6.51 9.17
N PRO A 41 -2.01 -6.86 9.63
CA PRO A 41 -2.26 -8.19 10.18
C PRO A 41 -2.06 -9.28 9.12
N ALA A 42 -2.08 -8.89 7.84
CA ALA A 42 -1.71 -9.76 6.74
C ALA A 42 -0.19 -9.87 6.61
N ALA A 43 0.28 -11.12 6.71
CA ALA A 43 1.60 -11.49 6.25
C ALA A 43 1.79 -11.03 4.79
N LEU A 44 3.02 -10.61 4.46
CA LEU A 44 3.41 -10.29 3.10
C LEU A 44 3.09 -11.50 2.18
N PRO A 45 2.54 -11.29 0.96
CA PRO A 45 2.30 -12.38 0.03
C PRO A 45 3.56 -13.18 -0.27
N GLU A 46 3.41 -14.46 -0.55
CA GLU A 46 4.53 -15.32 -0.91
C GLU A 46 5.11 -14.94 -2.27
N LYS A 47 6.41 -15.21 -2.45
CA LYS A 47 7.06 -14.96 -3.74
C LYS A 47 6.53 -15.93 -4.80
N PHE A 48 6.21 -15.38 -5.97
CA PHE A 48 5.80 -16.18 -7.11
C PHE A 48 6.99 -16.53 -8.00
N THR A 49 7.25 -17.82 -8.19
CA THR A 49 8.34 -18.33 -9.04
C THR A 49 7.86 -18.77 -10.43
N GLY A 50 6.55 -18.76 -10.68
CA GLY A 50 5.94 -19.28 -11.91
C GLY A 50 5.26 -20.64 -11.77
N ASN A 51 5.05 -21.15 -10.55
CA ASN A 51 4.27 -22.38 -10.35
C ASN A 51 2.77 -22.11 -10.59
N LYS A 52 2.19 -22.74 -11.61
CA LYS A 52 0.78 -22.60 -11.99
C LYS A 52 -0.20 -22.93 -10.85
N GLU A 53 0.13 -23.92 -10.03
CA GLU A 53 -0.72 -24.36 -8.92
C GLU A 53 -0.84 -23.27 -7.84
N MET A 54 0.22 -22.46 -7.68
CA MET A 54 0.28 -21.37 -6.71
C MET A 54 -0.23 -20.05 -7.28
N LEU A 55 -0.56 -19.97 -8.57
CA LEU A 55 -0.94 -18.72 -9.23
C LEU A 55 -2.18 -18.10 -8.59
N GLU A 56 -3.24 -18.88 -8.40
CA GLU A 56 -4.50 -18.38 -7.81
C GLU A 56 -4.27 -17.94 -6.36
N THR A 57 -3.55 -18.74 -5.56
CA THR A 57 -3.20 -18.38 -4.18
C THR A 57 -2.39 -17.09 -4.12
N PHE A 58 -1.41 -16.92 -5.02
CA PHE A 58 -0.61 -15.71 -5.10
C PHE A 58 -1.46 -14.47 -5.41
N ILE A 59 -2.37 -14.56 -6.39
CA ILE A 59 -3.29 -13.47 -6.74
C ILE A 59 -4.19 -13.11 -5.55
N ILE A 60 -4.78 -14.09 -4.87
CA ILE A 60 -5.60 -13.88 -3.66
C ILE A 60 -4.79 -13.13 -2.59
N GLN A 61 -3.58 -13.60 -2.29
CA GLN A 61 -2.75 -12.98 -1.25
C GLN A 61 -2.42 -11.52 -1.58
N VAL A 62 -2.05 -11.22 -2.83
CA VAL A 62 -1.76 -9.86 -3.27
C VAL A 62 -3.01 -8.97 -3.18
N GLU A 63 -4.15 -9.47 -3.64
CA GLU A 63 -5.41 -8.74 -3.60
C GLU A 63 -5.82 -8.40 -2.17
N LEU A 64 -5.76 -9.37 -1.25
CA LEU A 64 -6.04 -9.16 0.17
C LEU A 64 -5.05 -8.16 0.79
N TYR A 65 -3.76 -8.29 0.51
CA TYR A 65 -2.74 -7.38 1.06
C TYR A 65 -2.96 -5.94 0.61
N THR A 66 -3.30 -5.73 -0.66
CA THR A 66 -3.54 -4.39 -1.21
C THR A 66 -4.83 -3.76 -0.69
N GLN A 67 -5.87 -4.56 -0.43
CA GLN A 67 -7.11 -4.10 0.19
C GLN A 67 -6.92 -3.67 1.65
N LEU A 68 -6.00 -4.32 2.37
CA LEU A 68 -5.70 -3.97 3.76
C LEU A 68 -4.87 -2.69 3.90
N LEU A 69 -4.30 -2.18 2.82
CA LEU A 69 -3.42 -1.00 2.81
C LEU A 69 -3.86 0.02 1.73
N PRO A 70 -5.10 0.54 1.78
CA PRO A 70 -5.63 1.41 0.74
C PRO A 70 -4.78 2.68 0.52
N ASP A 71 -4.20 3.23 1.60
CA ASP A 71 -3.35 4.43 1.53
C ASP A 71 -1.99 4.18 0.85
N ALA A 72 -1.50 2.93 0.86
CA ALA A 72 -0.24 2.56 0.22
C ALA A 72 -0.41 2.23 -1.27
N PHE A 73 -1.63 1.83 -1.68
CA PHE A 73 -1.95 1.38 -3.04
C PHE A 73 -2.93 2.32 -3.74
N THR A 74 -2.57 3.59 -3.84
CA THR A 74 -3.41 4.67 -4.41
C THR A 74 -3.61 4.59 -5.93
N SER A 75 -2.85 3.74 -6.63
CA SER A 75 -2.91 3.56 -8.09
C SER A 75 -2.75 2.10 -8.46
N GLU A 76 -3.46 1.66 -9.50
CA GLU A 76 -3.30 0.32 -10.07
C GLU A 76 -1.86 0.03 -10.48
N LYS A 77 -1.14 1.03 -11.00
CA LYS A 77 0.28 0.92 -11.35
C LYS A 77 1.15 0.55 -10.14
N VAL A 78 0.86 1.10 -8.96
CA VAL A 78 1.57 0.80 -7.72
C VAL A 78 1.29 -0.65 -7.30
N LYS A 79 0.04 -1.09 -7.41
CA LYS A 79 -0.36 -2.48 -7.16
C LYS A 79 0.35 -3.46 -8.09
N VAL A 80 0.40 -3.17 -9.39
CA VAL A 80 1.13 -3.99 -10.38
C VAL A 80 2.63 -4.01 -10.07
N SER A 81 3.24 -2.86 -9.80
CA SER A 81 4.66 -2.76 -9.48
C SER A 81 5.05 -3.56 -8.24
N PHE A 82 4.22 -3.49 -7.19
CA PHE A 82 4.38 -4.30 -5.99
C PHE A 82 4.27 -5.79 -6.30
N THR A 83 3.29 -6.18 -7.10
CA THR A 83 3.07 -7.58 -7.51
C THR A 83 4.28 -8.13 -8.27
N ILE A 84 4.84 -7.33 -9.19
CA ILE A 84 6.06 -7.69 -9.92
C ILE A 84 7.26 -7.83 -8.97
N SER A 85 7.35 -7.00 -7.92
CA SER A 85 8.43 -7.12 -6.91
C SER A 85 8.41 -8.44 -6.13
N LEU A 86 7.24 -9.09 -6.06
CA LEU A 86 7.06 -10.41 -5.44
C LEU A 86 7.39 -11.57 -6.40
N MET A 87 7.65 -11.28 -7.68
CA MET A 87 8.05 -12.29 -8.65
C MET A 87 9.54 -12.62 -8.54
N SER A 88 9.89 -13.88 -8.75
CA SER A 88 11.27 -14.35 -8.76
C SER A 88 11.50 -15.46 -9.78
N GLY A 89 12.76 -15.74 -10.12
CA GLY A 89 13.10 -16.79 -11.08
C GLY A 89 12.43 -16.60 -12.45
N PRO A 90 11.77 -17.63 -13.01
CA PRO A 90 11.05 -17.54 -14.28
C PRO A 90 9.99 -16.43 -14.33
N ALA A 91 9.26 -16.19 -13.23
CA ALA A 91 8.25 -15.14 -13.16
C ALA A 91 8.84 -13.74 -13.36
N ALA A 92 9.96 -13.45 -12.70
CA ALA A 92 10.66 -12.18 -12.87
C ALA A 92 11.20 -12.00 -14.30
N LYS A 93 11.67 -13.08 -14.95
CA LYS A 93 12.14 -13.03 -16.34
C LYS A 93 11.04 -12.65 -17.32
N TRP A 94 9.82 -13.12 -17.11
CA TRP A 94 8.66 -12.70 -17.91
C TRP A 94 8.26 -11.24 -17.66
N ALA A 95 8.32 -10.77 -16.41
CA ALA A 95 7.96 -9.39 -16.07
C ALA A 95 9.00 -8.36 -16.55
N THR A 96 10.27 -8.76 -16.64
CA THR A 96 11.39 -7.88 -17.04
C THR A 96 11.14 -7.10 -18.34
N PRO A 97 10.78 -7.73 -19.48
CA PRO A 97 10.50 -6.99 -20.71
C PRO A 97 9.29 -6.05 -20.59
N LEU A 98 8.27 -6.40 -19.80
CA LEU A 98 7.12 -5.53 -19.57
C LEU A 98 7.55 -4.22 -18.90
N LEU A 99 8.45 -4.31 -17.90
CA LEU A 99 9.03 -3.16 -17.21
C LEU A 99 9.93 -2.33 -18.14
N LEU A 100 10.84 -2.99 -18.88
CA LEU A 100 11.78 -2.30 -19.77
C LEU A 100 11.07 -1.52 -20.87
N GLN A 101 9.95 -2.06 -21.37
CA GLN A 101 9.17 -1.42 -22.43
C GLN A 101 8.09 -0.48 -21.91
N SER A 102 7.95 -0.34 -20.58
CA SER A 102 6.84 0.41 -19.96
C SER A 102 5.49 0.03 -20.58
N SER A 103 5.24 -1.27 -20.69
CA SER A 103 4.06 -1.80 -21.37
C SER A 103 2.78 -1.23 -20.74
N PRO A 104 1.77 -0.85 -21.54
CA PRO A 104 0.51 -0.30 -21.02
C PRO A 104 -0.24 -1.28 -20.12
N ILE A 105 0.09 -2.59 -20.19
CA ILE A 105 -0.43 -3.60 -19.27
C ILE A 105 -0.06 -3.33 -17.80
N LEU A 106 0.99 -2.54 -17.55
CA LEU A 106 1.47 -2.21 -16.21
C LEU A 106 0.64 -1.13 -15.52
N ASP A 107 -0.14 -0.38 -16.28
CA ASP A 107 -0.96 0.71 -15.74
C ASP A 107 -2.38 0.23 -15.38
N SER A 108 -2.74 -1.01 -15.70
CA SER A 108 -4.03 -1.61 -15.35
C SER A 108 -3.87 -2.93 -14.61
N TRP A 109 -4.48 -3.03 -13.43
CA TRP A 109 -4.47 -4.25 -12.62
C TRP A 109 -5.17 -5.41 -13.35
N GLY A 110 -6.33 -5.13 -13.97
CA GLY A 110 -7.10 -6.13 -14.71
C GLY A 110 -6.31 -6.69 -15.90
N ALA A 111 -5.75 -5.82 -16.74
CA ALA A 111 -4.96 -6.24 -17.89
C ALA A 111 -3.72 -7.04 -17.46
N PHE A 112 -3.05 -6.62 -16.38
CA PHE A 112 -1.93 -7.38 -15.81
C PHE A 112 -2.33 -8.78 -15.36
N LEU A 113 -3.46 -8.92 -14.64
CA LEU A 113 -3.95 -10.22 -14.20
C LEU A 113 -4.33 -11.12 -15.37
N GLU A 114 -4.93 -10.57 -16.43
CA GLU A 114 -5.24 -11.32 -17.64
C GLU A 114 -3.96 -11.85 -18.30
N GLY A 115 -2.94 -11.01 -18.50
CA GLY A 115 -1.65 -11.44 -19.04
C GLY A 115 -0.95 -12.47 -18.15
N LEU A 116 -1.05 -12.31 -16.84
CA LEU A 116 -0.51 -13.24 -15.84
C LEU A 116 -1.20 -14.62 -15.95
N LYS A 117 -2.53 -14.64 -15.97
CA LYS A 117 -3.34 -15.87 -16.13
C LYS A 117 -3.17 -16.48 -17.51
N GLN A 118 -2.98 -15.69 -18.56
CA GLN A 118 -2.70 -16.22 -19.90
C GLN A 118 -1.35 -16.93 -19.95
N HIS A 119 -0.34 -16.41 -19.25
CA HIS A 119 1.01 -16.99 -19.30
C HIS A 119 1.19 -18.18 -18.33
N TRP A 120 0.63 -18.10 -17.12
CA TRP A 120 0.79 -19.14 -16.08
C TRP A 120 -0.48 -19.92 -15.73
N GLY A 121 -1.65 -19.49 -16.19
CA GLY A 121 -2.89 -20.16 -15.87
C GLY A 121 -3.03 -21.52 -16.56
N ASP A 122 -4.00 -22.28 -16.07
CA ASP A 122 -4.46 -23.50 -16.71
C ASP A 122 -5.48 -23.13 -17.80
N PRO A 123 -5.25 -23.46 -19.08
CA PRO A 123 -6.18 -23.12 -20.15
C PRO A 123 -7.57 -23.74 -19.93
N LEU A 124 -7.65 -24.88 -19.25
CA LEU A 124 -8.90 -25.57 -18.93
C LEU A 124 -9.70 -24.90 -17.79
N LYS A 125 -9.08 -24.08 -16.95
CA LYS A 125 -9.78 -23.33 -15.89
C LYS A 125 -10.33 -21.99 -16.37
N ALA A 126 -9.87 -21.49 -17.53
CA ALA A 126 -10.37 -20.26 -18.12
C ALA A 126 -11.83 -20.37 -18.62
N GLU A 127 -12.30 -21.59 -18.87
CA GLU A 127 -13.65 -21.87 -19.41
C GLU A 127 -14.73 -22.04 -18.32
N THR A 128 -14.32 -22.25 -17.06
CA THR A 128 -15.24 -22.21 -15.91
C THR A 128 -15.41 -20.76 -15.46
N GLY A 129 -16.30 -20.04 -16.15
CA GLY A 129 -16.77 -18.74 -15.67
C GLY A 129 -17.36 -18.88 -14.27
N GLY A 130 -16.69 -18.33 -13.26
CA GLY A 130 -17.21 -18.27 -11.89
C GLY A 130 -16.16 -18.52 -10.82
N GLY A 131 -15.67 -17.45 -10.21
CA GLY A 131 -14.84 -17.51 -9.00
C GLY A 131 -14.42 -16.14 -8.49
N TRP A 132 -14.33 -15.14 -9.39
CA TRP A 132 -13.85 -13.79 -9.05
C TRP A 132 -14.77 -12.66 -9.51
N ALA A 133 -15.71 -12.91 -10.42
CA ALA A 133 -16.75 -11.94 -10.81
C ALA A 133 -17.82 -11.71 -9.73
N GLY A 134 -17.59 -12.17 -8.49
CA GLY A 134 -18.60 -12.22 -7.43
C GLY A 134 -18.08 -12.21 -6.00
N LEU A 135 -16.84 -11.80 -5.75
CA LEU A 135 -16.55 -11.23 -4.42
C LEU A 135 -17.27 -9.88 -4.39
N PRO A 136 -18.33 -9.71 -3.58
CA PRO A 136 -19.14 -8.52 -3.67
C PRO A 136 -18.28 -7.33 -3.26
N ALA A 137 -18.67 -6.17 -3.78
CA ALA A 137 -18.43 -4.84 -3.24
C ALA A 137 -18.86 -4.67 -1.75
N MET A 138 -18.86 -5.74 -0.94
CA MET A 138 -19.24 -5.80 0.47
C MET A 138 -18.13 -5.38 1.43
N LEU A 139 -16.86 -5.31 1.00
CA LEU A 139 -15.80 -4.84 1.90
C LEU A 139 -15.50 -3.33 1.76
N CYS A 140 -16.07 -2.66 0.77
CA CYS A 140 -15.84 -1.23 0.53
C CYS A 140 -16.88 -0.30 1.21
N ALA A 141 -17.83 -0.81 1.97
CA ALA A 141 -18.87 0.00 2.61
C ALA A 141 -18.95 -0.25 4.11
N GLN A 142 -18.02 0.31 4.89
CA GLN A 142 -18.36 0.86 6.21
C GLN A 142 -17.61 2.17 6.48
N PRO A 143 -18.21 3.32 6.14
CA PRO A 143 -18.01 4.51 6.94
C PRO A 143 -18.91 4.40 8.18
N HIS A 144 -18.34 4.73 9.35
CA HIS A 144 -19.05 5.11 10.59
C HIS A 144 -19.38 4.00 11.62
N LEU A 145 -18.38 3.63 12.42
CA LEU A 145 -18.61 3.28 13.83
C LEU A 145 -18.42 4.53 14.70
N ASN A 146 -19.41 5.44 14.70
CA ASN A 146 -19.65 6.25 15.90
C ASN A 146 -20.57 5.44 16.80
N PHE A 147 -19.98 4.74 17.76
CA PHE A 147 -20.72 4.23 18.91
C PHE A 147 -20.59 5.27 20.03
N LEU A 148 -21.45 6.30 19.99
CA LEU A 148 -21.78 7.05 21.19
C LEU A 148 -22.98 6.37 21.85
N SER A 149 -22.71 5.77 23.00
CA SER A 149 -23.54 5.75 24.21
C SER A 149 -24.94 6.37 24.10
N SER A 150 -25.99 5.59 24.34
CA SER A 150 -26.99 5.85 25.40
C SER A 150 -28.19 4.90 25.26
N ALA A 151 -28.39 4.02 26.24
CA ALA A 151 -29.68 3.64 26.83
C ALA A 151 -29.41 2.81 28.09
#